data_AF-A0A9E3XHG3-F1
#
_entry.id   AF-A0A9E3XHG3-F1
#
_cell.length_a   1.000
_cell.length_b   1.000
_cell.length_c   1.000
_cell.angle_alpha   90.00
_cell.angle_beta   90.00
_cell.angle_gamma   90.00
#
_symmetry.space_group_name_H-M   'P 1'
#
loop_
_entity.id
_entity.type
_entity.pdbx_description
1 polymer ?
#
loop_
_entity_poly.entity_id
_entity_poly.type
_entity_poly.pdbx_seq_one_letter_code
_entity_poly.pdbx_strand_id
1 'polypeptide(L)'
;MKTHQDIRENEFIRRWTAGFPRAPYQLNDLQQADAELFLAGEAAAYYLAVTTDSLVEEIGRGIYRDPFTMGWVTVMASLSDLAAVGAQPLGMLVSMVLDERQPADFQEGIRSGMAAALQRCG
;
A
#
# COMPACT_ATOMS: atom_id res chain seq x y z
N MET A 1 6.28 8.93 26.67
CA MET A 1 6.31 8.77 25.21
C MET A 1 6.05 7.30 24.93
N LYS A 2 5.03 6.95 24.15
CA LYS A 2 4.74 5.56 23.80
C LYS A 2 5.85 5.04 22.88
N THR A 3 6.34 3.85 23.14
CA THR A 3 7.26 3.14 22.24
C THR A 3 6.47 2.50 21.10
N HIS A 4 7.13 2.09 20.01
CA HIS A 4 6.49 1.34 18.91
C HIS A 4 5.81 0.04 19.40
N GLN A 5 6.22 -0.47 20.57
CA GLN A 5 5.62 -1.62 21.22
C GLN A 5 4.26 -1.31 21.87
N ASP A 6 4.00 -0.06 22.23
CA ASP A 6 2.75 0.37 22.89
C ASP A 6 1.61 0.68 21.90
N ILE A 7 1.85 0.53 20.60
CA ILE A 7 0.83 0.68 19.55
C ILE A 7 0.13 -0.67 19.37
N ARG A 8 -1.20 -0.70 19.63
CA ARG A 8 -2.02 -1.93 19.59
C ARG A 8 -1.96 -2.66 18.23
N GLU A 9 -1.93 -1.89 17.15
CA GLU A 9 -1.78 -2.43 15.80
C GLU A 9 -0.46 -3.19 15.64
N ASN A 10 0.65 -2.62 16.10
CA ASN A 10 1.95 -3.26 16.01
C ASN A 10 2.04 -4.55 16.82
N GLU A 11 1.38 -4.61 17.98
CA GLU A 11 1.23 -5.83 18.77
C GLU A 11 0.42 -6.89 18.01
N PHE A 12 -0.69 -6.48 17.38
CA PHE A 12 -1.53 -7.38 16.58
C PHE A 12 -0.76 -7.98 15.40
N ILE A 13 -0.06 -7.14 14.63
CA ILE A 13 0.78 -7.57 13.50
C ILE A 13 1.83 -8.58 13.98
N ARG A 14 2.59 -8.26 15.04
CA ARG A 14 3.61 -9.16 15.61
C ARG A 14 3.04 -10.52 15.99
N ARG A 15 1.86 -10.53 16.62
CA ARG A 15 1.21 -11.78 17.05
C ARG A 15 0.82 -12.64 15.85
N TRP A 16 0.31 -12.04 14.78
CA TRP A 16 -0.08 -12.77 13.57
C TRP A 16 1.13 -13.28 12.80
N THR A 17 2.18 -12.45 12.65
CA THR A 17 3.37 -12.81 11.87
C THR A 17 4.33 -13.74 12.59
N ALA A 18 4.20 -13.93 13.92
CA ALA A 18 5.05 -14.83 14.70
C ALA A 18 5.04 -16.29 14.21
N GLY A 19 3.97 -16.72 13.53
CA GLY A 19 3.86 -18.07 12.95
C GLY A 19 4.30 -18.17 11.49
N PHE A 20 4.66 -17.06 10.83
CA PHE A 20 4.96 -17.06 9.41
C PHE A 20 6.44 -17.33 9.16
N PRO A 21 6.79 -18.17 8.18
CA PRO A 21 8.19 -18.32 7.77
C PRO A 21 8.68 -17.03 7.12
N ARG A 22 9.90 -16.62 7.45
CA ARG A 22 10.55 -15.50 6.77
C ARG A 22 11.01 -15.94 5.39
N ALA A 23 10.81 -15.10 4.38
CA ALA A 23 11.32 -15.37 3.05
C ALA A 23 12.87 -15.32 3.06
N PRO A 24 13.56 -16.26 2.39
CA PRO A 24 15.02 -16.38 2.47
C PRO A 24 15.78 -15.18 1.90
N TYR A 25 15.16 -14.38 1.04
CA TYR A 25 15.76 -13.22 0.39
C TYR A 25 15.24 -11.88 0.91
N GLN A 26 14.45 -11.88 2.00
CA GLN A 26 13.96 -10.66 2.64
C GLN A 26 15.07 -10.00 3.46
N LEU A 27 15.23 -8.68 3.30
CA LEU A 27 16.39 -7.95 3.83
C LEU A 27 16.11 -7.23 5.15
N ASN A 28 14.88 -6.72 5.32
CA ASN A 28 14.45 -5.96 6.49
C ASN A 28 13.69 -6.84 7.49
N ASP A 29 13.76 -6.49 8.76
CA ASP A 29 12.93 -7.06 9.82
C ASP A 29 11.52 -6.44 9.82
N LEU A 30 10.60 -7.08 10.53
CA LEU A 30 9.23 -6.62 10.69
C LEU A 30 9.19 -5.19 11.24
N GLN A 31 8.43 -4.29 10.58
CA GLN A 31 8.30 -2.87 10.94
C GLN A 31 9.61 -2.06 10.86
N GLN A 32 10.63 -2.53 10.14
CA GLN A 32 11.88 -1.79 9.95
C GLN A 32 11.83 -0.79 8.78
N ALA A 33 10.94 -1.00 7.82
CA ALA A 33 10.79 -0.18 6.62
C ALA A 33 9.31 -0.08 6.20
N ASP A 34 9.00 0.90 5.34
CA ASP A 34 7.64 1.13 4.82
C ASP A 34 7.28 0.18 3.66
N ALA A 35 8.23 -0.63 3.19
CA ALA A 35 8.00 -1.69 2.21
C ALA A 35 8.86 -2.91 2.53
N GLU A 36 8.41 -4.09 2.13
CA GLU A 36 9.20 -5.30 2.21
C GLU A 36 10.23 -5.35 1.08
N LEU A 37 11.49 -5.56 1.45
CA LEU A 37 12.64 -5.51 0.53
C LEU A 37 13.19 -6.91 0.30
N PHE A 38 13.29 -7.30 -0.97
CA PHE A 38 13.82 -8.59 -1.40
C PHE A 38 15.02 -8.42 -2.32
N LEU A 39 16.01 -9.29 -2.15
CA LEU A 39 17.06 -9.46 -3.14
C LEU A 39 16.55 -10.30 -4.32
N ALA A 40 16.61 -9.75 -5.54
CA ALA A 40 16.15 -10.42 -6.75
C ALA A 40 17.22 -10.42 -7.86
N GLY A 41 17.18 -11.43 -8.73
CA GLY A 41 18.07 -11.59 -9.88
C GLY A 41 19.29 -12.48 -9.61
N GLU A 42 19.67 -13.29 -10.60
CA GLU A 42 20.81 -14.23 -10.49
C GLU A 42 22.16 -13.60 -10.91
N ALA A 43 22.15 -12.65 -11.86
CA ALA A 43 23.36 -12.11 -12.49
C ALA A 43 23.64 -10.62 -12.18
N ALA A 44 22.59 -9.84 -11.87
CA ALA A 44 22.68 -8.49 -11.35
C ALA A 44 21.66 -8.38 -10.22
N ALA A 45 22.16 -8.15 -9.00
CA ALA A 45 21.32 -8.02 -7.83
C ALA A 45 20.52 -6.72 -7.91
N TYR A 46 19.20 -6.83 -7.97
CA TYR A 46 18.27 -5.72 -7.80
C TYR A 46 17.51 -5.89 -6.49
N TYR A 47 17.12 -4.76 -5.89
CA TYR A 47 16.22 -4.75 -4.75
C TYR A 47 14.79 -4.61 -5.26
N LEU A 48 13.94 -5.58 -4.94
CA LEU A 48 12.51 -5.48 -5.17
C LEU A 48 11.85 -4.97 -3.88
N ALA A 49 11.18 -3.83 -3.98
CA ALA A 49 10.33 -3.30 -2.91
C ALA A 49 8.87 -3.65 -3.18
N VAL A 50 8.18 -4.15 -2.16
CA VAL A 50 6.76 -4.52 -2.25
C VAL A 50 6.02 -3.94 -1.04
N THR A 51 4.94 -3.22 -1.32
CA THR A 51 3.99 -2.73 -0.30
C THR A 51 2.56 -2.98 -0.78
N THR A 52 1.61 -2.93 0.15
CA THR A 52 0.19 -3.08 -0.12
C THR A 52 -0.61 -2.27 0.88
N ASP A 53 -1.57 -1.51 0.37
CA ASP A 53 -2.47 -0.69 1.17
C ASP A 53 -3.93 -0.99 0.87
N SER A 54 -4.80 -0.71 1.84
CA SER A 54 -6.24 -0.82 1.68
C SER A 54 -6.92 0.43 2.19
N LEU A 55 -7.82 1.02 1.39
CA LEU A 55 -8.66 2.16 1.79
C LEU A 55 -10.08 1.66 2.08
N VAL A 56 -10.27 1.02 3.22
CA VAL A 56 -11.59 0.49 3.62
C VAL A 56 -12.21 1.34 4.72
N GLU A 57 -11.46 1.58 5.81
CA GLU A 57 -12.00 2.27 6.98
C GLU A 57 -12.24 3.76 6.71
N GLU A 58 -11.36 4.42 5.97
CA GLU A 58 -11.43 5.85 5.65
C GLU A 58 -12.65 6.15 4.79
N ILE A 59 -12.91 5.29 3.80
CA ILE A 59 -14.11 5.38 2.94
C ILE A 59 -15.35 5.08 3.77
N GLY A 60 -15.36 3.97 4.53
CA GLY A 60 -16.50 3.57 5.36
C GLY A 60 -16.87 4.58 6.45
N ARG A 61 -15.89 5.32 6.97
CA ARG A 61 -16.09 6.41 7.94
C ARG A 61 -16.38 7.77 7.29
N GLY A 62 -16.37 7.85 5.96
CA GLY A 62 -16.67 9.08 5.21
C GLY A 62 -15.60 10.17 5.34
N ILE A 63 -14.33 9.78 5.58
CA ILE A 63 -13.16 10.68 5.57
C ILE A 63 -12.95 11.18 4.13
N TYR A 64 -12.97 10.25 3.17
CA TYR A 64 -12.98 10.58 1.75
C TYR A 64 -14.42 10.49 1.25
N ARG A 65 -14.99 11.62 0.83
CA ARG A 65 -16.37 11.69 0.30
C ARG A 65 -16.40 11.85 -1.21
N ASP A 66 -15.36 12.44 -1.75
CA ASP A 66 -15.18 12.65 -3.18
C ASP A 66 -14.56 11.39 -3.81
N PRO A 67 -15.22 10.76 -4.81
CA PRO A 67 -14.71 9.54 -5.45
C PRO A 67 -13.35 9.74 -6.13
N PHE A 68 -13.09 10.94 -6.67
CA PHE A 68 -11.77 11.26 -7.23
C PHE A 68 -10.69 11.18 -6.14
N THR A 69 -10.92 11.79 -4.99
CA THR A 69 -10.01 11.70 -3.84
C THR A 69 -9.82 10.26 -3.38
N MET A 70 -10.88 9.43 -3.34
CA MET A 70 -10.74 8.01 -3.00
C MET A 70 -9.77 7.31 -3.96
N GLY A 71 -9.95 7.48 -5.28
CA GLY A 71 -9.06 6.90 -6.28
C GLY A 71 -7.62 7.41 -6.22
N TRP A 72 -7.44 8.72 -5.98
CA TRP A 72 -6.13 9.33 -5.83
C TRP A 72 -5.37 8.73 -4.65
N VAL A 73 -6.00 8.67 -3.47
CA VAL A 73 -5.35 8.15 -2.26
C VAL A 73 -5.09 6.65 -2.35
N THR A 74 -5.94 5.87 -3.07
CA THR A 74 -5.68 4.45 -3.35
C THR A 74 -4.32 4.22 -3.99
N VAL A 75 -3.91 5.07 -4.92
CA VAL A 75 -2.59 4.99 -5.57
C VAL A 75 -1.50 5.58 -4.69
N MET A 76 -1.76 6.75 -4.10
CA MET A 76 -0.73 7.48 -3.36
C MET A 76 -0.29 6.81 -2.07
N ALA A 77 -1.14 6.01 -1.42
CA ALA A 77 -0.76 5.25 -0.23
C ALA A 77 0.47 4.36 -0.51
N SER A 78 0.37 3.49 -1.52
CA SER A 78 1.47 2.58 -1.85
C SER A 78 2.66 3.28 -2.53
N LEU A 79 2.43 4.31 -3.35
CA LEU A 79 3.54 5.06 -3.95
C LEU A 79 4.36 5.85 -2.92
N SER A 80 3.72 6.31 -1.83
CA SER A 80 4.40 6.98 -0.71
C SER A 80 5.41 6.05 -0.04
N ASP A 81 5.01 4.83 0.27
CA ASP A 81 5.87 3.82 0.88
C ASP A 81 7.06 3.46 -0.02
N LEU A 82 6.81 3.28 -1.32
CA LEU A 82 7.87 3.03 -2.30
C LEU A 82 8.86 4.20 -2.35
N ALA A 83 8.37 5.44 -2.32
CA ALA A 83 9.22 6.62 -2.28
C ALA A 83 10.05 6.69 -0.98
N ALA A 84 9.48 6.29 0.16
CA ALA A 84 10.15 6.30 1.46
C ALA A 84 11.36 5.35 1.52
N VAL A 85 11.32 4.24 0.76
CA VAL A 85 12.44 3.30 0.61
C VAL A 85 13.33 3.59 -0.61
N GLY A 86 13.07 4.68 -1.34
CA GLY A 86 13.83 5.09 -2.52
C GLY A 86 13.64 4.17 -3.73
N ALA A 87 12.55 3.41 -3.78
CA ALA A 87 12.24 2.52 -4.90
C ALA A 87 11.66 3.32 -6.09
N GLN A 88 11.99 2.87 -7.29
CA GLN A 88 11.31 3.31 -8.51
C GLN A 88 10.12 2.38 -8.78
N PRO A 89 8.88 2.90 -8.88
CA PRO A 89 7.71 2.06 -9.17
C PRO A 89 7.87 1.31 -10.50
N LEU A 90 7.62 -0.01 -10.47
CA LEU A 90 7.62 -0.86 -11.68
C LEU A 90 6.20 -1.07 -12.22
N GLY A 91 5.21 -0.98 -11.36
CA GLY A 91 3.80 -1.21 -11.64
C GLY A 91 3.00 -1.34 -10.36
N MET A 92 1.68 -1.38 -10.48
CA MET A 92 0.75 -1.49 -9.35
C MET A 92 -0.29 -2.58 -9.63
N LEU A 93 -0.54 -3.42 -8.63
CA LEU A 93 -1.69 -4.32 -8.61
C LEU A 93 -2.79 -3.67 -7.78
N VAL A 94 -4.03 -3.65 -8.31
CA VAL A 94 -5.18 -3.09 -7.61
C VAL A 94 -6.25 -4.16 -7.47
N SER A 95 -6.67 -4.43 -6.24
CA SER A 95 -7.85 -5.24 -5.93
C SER A 95 -8.96 -4.32 -5.42
N MET A 96 -10.11 -4.32 -6.11
CA MET A 96 -11.24 -3.46 -5.75
C MET A 96 -12.51 -4.28 -5.58
N VAL A 97 -13.28 -3.95 -4.56
CA VAL A 97 -14.65 -4.44 -4.36
C VAL A 97 -15.57 -3.23 -4.42
N LEU A 98 -16.40 -3.15 -5.45
CA LEU A 98 -17.29 -2.02 -5.71
C LEU A 98 -18.74 -2.44 -5.55
N ASP A 99 -19.56 -1.53 -5.02
CA ASP A 99 -21.01 -1.71 -4.94
C ASP A 99 -21.66 -1.26 -6.26
N GLU A 100 -22.29 -2.19 -6.98
CA GLU A 100 -22.96 -1.95 -8.25
C GLU A 100 -24.15 -0.99 -8.15
N ARG A 101 -24.65 -0.72 -6.94
CA ARG A 101 -25.75 0.23 -6.71
C ARG A 101 -25.30 1.68 -6.75
N GLN A 102 -23.99 1.94 -6.74
CA GLN A 102 -23.47 3.31 -6.84
C GLN A 102 -23.74 3.87 -8.25
N PRO A 103 -23.98 5.18 -8.38
CA PRO A 103 -24.17 5.78 -9.69
C PRO A 103 -22.89 5.68 -10.54
N ALA A 104 -23.04 5.66 -11.87
CA ALA A 104 -21.91 5.40 -12.77
C ALA A 104 -20.76 6.43 -12.65
N ASP A 105 -21.10 7.68 -12.29
CA ASP A 105 -20.13 8.75 -12.07
C ASP A 105 -19.22 8.51 -10.86
N PHE A 106 -19.67 7.72 -9.88
CA PHE A 106 -18.87 7.33 -8.71
C PHE A 106 -17.65 6.50 -9.12
N GLN A 107 -17.86 5.43 -9.89
CA GLN A 107 -16.77 4.57 -10.36
C GLN A 107 -15.83 5.32 -11.32
N GLU A 108 -16.39 6.17 -12.17
CA GLU A 108 -15.61 7.01 -13.08
C GLU A 108 -14.76 8.03 -12.32
N GLY A 109 -15.27 8.59 -11.22
CA GLY A 109 -14.51 9.46 -10.33
C GLY A 109 -13.32 8.73 -9.70
N ILE A 110 -13.51 7.53 -9.15
CA ILE A 110 -12.43 6.70 -8.61
C ILE A 110 -11.37 6.43 -9.69
N ARG A 111 -11.80 5.94 -10.86
CA ARG A 111 -10.91 5.65 -11.99
C ARG A 111 -10.11 6.89 -12.40
N SER A 112 -10.75 8.05 -12.46
CA SER A 112 -10.12 9.32 -12.81
C SER A 112 -9.08 9.77 -11.78
N GLY A 113 -9.40 9.61 -10.49
CA GLY A 113 -8.47 9.89 -9.39
C GLY A 113 -7.22 9.01 -9.44
N MET A 114 -7.40 7.71 -9.65
CA MET A 114 -6.29 6.76 -9.81
C MET A 114 -5.42 7.11 -11.02
N ALA A 115 -6.04 7.38 -12.17
CA ALA A 115 -5.32 7.74 -13.39
C ALA A 115 -4.50 9.02 -13.20
N ALA A 116 -5.06 10.03 -12.53
CA ALA A 116 -4.36 11.28 -12.26
C ALA A 116 -3.14 11.06 -11.32
N ALA A 117 -3.27 10.21 -10.30
CA ALA A 117 -2.16 9.89 -9.40
C ALA A 117 -1.04 9.12 -10.14
N LEU A 118 -1.39 8.11 -10.94
CA LEU A 118 -0.42 7.35 -11.73
C LEU A 118 0.31 8.22 -12.77
N GLN A 119 -0.39 9.13 -13.44
CA GLN A 119 0.25 10.06 -14.38
C GLN A 119 1.23 11.02 -13.70
N ARG A 120 0.99 11.35 -12.42
CA ARG A 120 1.78 12.33 -11.68
C ARG A 120 3.01 11.74 -11.01
N CYS A 121 2.90 10.50 -10.53
CA CYS A 121 3.83 9.88 -9.58
C CYS A 121 4.25 8.43 -9.95
N GLY A 122 3.62 7.83 -10.97
CA GLY A 122 3.95 6.49 -11.46
C GLY A 122 4.88 6.48 -12.66
#